data_AF-A0A9D0B053-F1
#
_entry.id   AF-A0A9D0B053-F1
#
_cell.length_a   1.000
_cell.length_b   1.000
_cell.length_c   1.000
_cell.angle_alpha   90.00
_cell.angle_beta   90.00
_cell.angle_gamma   90.00
#
_symmetry.space_group_name_H-M   'P 1'
#
loop_
_entity.id
_entity.type
_entity.pdbx_description
1 polymer ?
#
loop_
_entity_poly.entity_id
_entity_poly.type
_entity_poly.pdbx_seq_one_letter_code
_entity_poly.pdbx_strand_id
1 'polypeptide(L)'
;VVHSLEKYLTTLGTIAEIAPLLGLLGTVTGMIRMFAAIGEVGLGNPLVLSGGLSEALITTATGLTIAIPAFIFYRYFRSVVDELIMSMEQEAVKMLDILHGNREK
;
A
#
# COMPACT_ATOMS: atom_id res chain seq x y z
N VAL A 1 -23.64 0.85 -4.37
CA VAL A 1 -23.32 0.87 -2.92
C VAL A 1 -21.92 0.29 -2.66
N VAL A 2 -21.61 -0.90 -3.19
CA VAL A 2 -20.26 -1.52 -3.13
C VAL A 2 -19.13 -0.56 -3.52
N HIS A 3 -19.26 0.10 -4.67
CA HIS A 3 -18.24 1.06 -5.15
C HIS A 3 -17.94 2.21 -4.17
N SER A 4 -18.91 2.62 -3.36
CA SER A 4 -18.73 3.68 -2.35
C SER A 4 -17.97 3.19 -1.13
N LEU A 5 -18.13 1.91 -0.76
CA LEU A 5 -17.42 1.27 0.36
C LEU A 5 -15.94 1.00 0.00
N GLU A 6 -15.66 0.66 -1.25
CA GLU A 6 -14.30 0.37 -1.71
C GLU A 6 -13.48 1.62 -2.07
N LYS A 7 -14.13 2.77 -2.30
CA LYS A 7 -13.50 3.99 -2.86
C LYS A 7 -12.17 4.37 -2.22
N TYR A 8 -12.08 4.36 -0.88
CA TYR A 8 -10.86 4.72 -0.16
C TYR A 8 -9.90 3.54 0.06
N LEU A 9 -10.41 2.31 -0.06
CA LEU A 9 -9.60 1.09 0.05
C LEU A 9 -8.70 0.94 -1.17
N THR A 10 -9.18 1.26 -2.37
CA THR A 10 -8.35 1.23 -3.57
C THR A 10 -7.13 2.14 -3.42
N THR A 11 -7.32 3.38 -2.95
CA THR A 11 -6.21 4.31 -2.71
C THR A 11 -5.23 3.79 -1.65
N LEU A 12 -5.74 3.22 -0.56
CA LEU A 12 -4.89 2.66 0.50
C LEU A 12 -4.06 1.47 0.01
N GLY A 13 -4.65 0.60 -0.80
CA GLY A 13 -3.95 -0.49 -1.48
C GLY A 13 -2.85 0.02 -2.42
N THR A 14 -3.14 1.06 -3.21
CA THR A 14 -2.15 1.71 -4.08
C THR A 14 -0.97 2.29 -3.28
N ILE A 15 -1.24 2.93 -2.13
CA ILE A 15 -0.16 3.45 -1.26
C ILE A 15 0.71 2.31 -0.74
N ALA A 16 0.09 1.21 -0.29
CA ALA A 16 0.80 0.04 0.20
C ALA A 16 1.74 -0.57 -0.86
N GLU A 17 1.35 -0.54 -2.14
CA GLU A 17 2.14 -1.06 -3.26
C GLU A 17 3.21 -0.09 -3.76
N ILE A 18 2.92 1.22 -3.79
CA ILE A 18 3.84 2.24 -4.33
C ILE A 18 4.90 2.67 -3.30
N ALA A 19 4.60 2.67 -2.00
CA ALA A 19 5.54 3.13 -0.98
C ALA A 19 6.90 2.38 -0.98
N PRO A 20 6.97 1.04 -1.14
CA PRO A 20 8.25 0.33 -1.30
C PRO A 20 8.99 0.73 -2.57
N LEU A 21 8.27 0.93 -3.68
CA LEU A 21 8.85 1.34 -4.96
C LEU A 21 9.47 2.75 -4.86
N LEU A 22 8.86 3.65 -4.08
CA LEU A 22 9.44 4.96 -3.77
C LEU A 22 10.70 4.84 -2.89
N GLY A 23 10.72 3.91 -1.92
CA GLY A 23 11.92 3.64 -1.13
C GLY A 23 13.09 3.13 -1.98
N LEU A 24 12.79 2.26 -2.95
CA LEU A 24 13.73 1.77 -3.96
C LEU A 24 14.18 2.89 -4.91
N LEU A 25 13.27 3.77 -5.33
CA LEU A 25 13.67 4.96 -6.11
C LEU A 25 14.69 5.81 -5.32
N GLY A 26 14.46 5.96 -4.02
CA GLY A 26 15.38 6.63 -3.11
C GLY A 26 16.78 6.01 -3.11
N THR A 27 16.89 4.67 -3.11
CA THR A 27 18.19 4.00 -3.16
C THR A 27 18.93 4.30 -4.46
N VAL A 28 18.22 4.26 -5.58
CA VAL A 28 18.80 4.58 -6.89
C VAL A 28 19.31 6.02 -6.90
N THR A 29 18.54 6.97 -6.37
CA THR A 29 18.96 8.38 -6.31
C THR A 29 20.16 8.59 -5.38
N GLY A 30 20.22 7.92 -4.23
CA GLY A 30 21.35 7.99 -3.29
C GLY A 30 22.63 7.41 -3.91
N MET A 31 22.52 6.29 -4.61
CA MET A 31 23.63 5.68 -5.33
C MET A 31 24.13 6.57 -6.48
N ILE A 32 23.24 7.23 -7.23
CA ILE A 32 23.63 8.19 -8.28
C ILE A 32 24.45 9.35 -7.69
N ARG A 33 24.00 9.92 -6.55
CA ARG A 33 24.73 10.99 -5.85
C ARG A 33 26.09 10.52 -5.35
N MET A 34 26.15 9.32 -4.79
CA MET A 34 27.39 8.69 -4.33
C MET A 34 28.39 8.55 -5.49
N PHE A 35 27.97 8.03 -6.64
CA PHE A 35 28.85 7.88 -7.80
C PHE A 35 29.28 9.22 -8.41
N ALA A 36 28.40 10.22 -8.44
CA ALA A 36 28.76 11.57 -8.88
C ALA A 36 29.86 12.17 -7.99
N ALA A 37 29.73 12.03 -6.67
CA ALA A 37 30.72 12.52 -5.71
C ALA A 37 32.07 11.78 -5.84
N ILE A 38 32.05 10.45 -6.04
CA ILE A 38 33.27 9.68 -6.31
C ILE A 38 34.02 10.22 -7.54
N GLY A 39 33.30 10.66 -8.57
CA GLY A 39 33.90 11.26 -9.77
C GLY A 39 34.66 12.56 -9.49
N GLU A 40 34.28 13.31 -8.47
CA GLU A 40 34.91 14.60 -8.10
C GLU A 40 36.02 14.44 -7.06
N VAL A 41 35.78 13.67 -6.00
CA VAL A 41 36.71 13.56 -4.85
C VAL A 41 37.62 12.33 -4.92
N GLY A 42 37.40 11.44 -5.89
CA GLY A 42 38.09 10.16 -6.03
C GLY A 42 37.59 9.09 -5.05
N LEU A 43 37.91 7.83 -5.35
CA LEU A 43 37.50 6.65 -4.57
C LEU A 43 38.09 6.59 -3.14
N GLY A 44 38.99 7.51 -2.79
CA GLY A 44 39.80 7.45 -1.57
C GLY A 44 39.14 8.01 -0.31
N ASN A 45 37.90 8.55 -0.37
CA ASN A 45 37.22 9.10 0.81
C ASN A 45 36.08 8.17 1.30
N PRO A 46 36.31 7.36 2.36
CA PRO A 46 35.32 6.46 2.93
C PRO A 46 34.05 7.16 3.43
N LEU A 47 34.16 8.44 3.79
CA LEU A 47 33.04 9.21 4.34
C LEU A 47 31.96 9.49 3.28
N VAL A 48 32.38 9.74 2.04
CA VAL A 48 31.47 9.95 0.91
C VAL A 48 30.75 8.65 0.55
N LEU A 49 31.50 7.55 0.57
CA LEU A 49 30.96 6.21 0.28
C LEU A 49 29.93 5.77 1.33
N SER A 50 30.24 5.95 2.62
CA SER A 50 29.35 5.55 3.71
C SER A 50 28.10 6.43 3.79
N GLY A 51 28.21 7.72 3.46
CA GLY A 51 27.08 8.64 3.41
C GLY A 51 26.02 8.25 2.38
N GLY A 52 26.43 8.03 1.12
CA GLY A 52 25.50 7.68 0.04
C GLY A 52 24.84 6.30 0.24
N LEU A 53 25.58 5.33 0.77
CA LEU A 53 25.03 4.03 1.13
C LEU A 53 24.02 4.14 2.30
N SER A 54 24.35 4.93 3.32
CA SER A 54 23.44 5.14 4.45
C SER A 54 22.14 5.83 4.02
N GLU A 55 22.22 6.82 3.12
CA GLU A 55 21.04 7.48 2.56
C GLU A 55 20.15 6.46 1.84
N ALA A 56 20.74 5.62 0.97
CA ALA A 56 20.01 4.59 0.24
C ALA A 56 19.29 3.58 1.17
N LEU A 57 19.93 3.18 2.27
CA LEU A 57 19.33 2.26 3.23
C LEU A 57 18.17 2.92 3.99
N ILE A 58 18.30 4.19 4.39
CA ILE A 58 17.24 4.92 5.10
C ILE A 58 16.02 5.11 4.23
N THR A 59 16.17 5.42 2.94
CA THR A 59 15.00 5.58 2.04
C THR A 59 14.23 4.28 1.87
N THR A 60 14.92 3.13 1.80
CA THR A 60 14.28 1.80 1.75
C THR A 60 13.52 1.52 3.03
N ALA A 61 14.17 1.72 4.18
CA ALA A 61 13.56 1.51 5.48
C ALA A 61 12.30 2.38 5.64
N THR A 62 12.34 3.63 5.18
CA THR A 62 11.21 4.56 5.22
C THR A 62 10.06 4.08 4.33
N GLY A 63 10.34 3.66 3.09
CA GLY A 63 9.32 3.12 2.18
C GLY A 63 8.61 1.89 2.74
N LEU A 64 9.36 0.97 3.34
CA LEU A 64 8.80 -0.21 4.02
C LEU A 64 8.01 0.16 5.28
N THR A 65 8.49 1.12 6.06
CA THR A 65 7.80 1.60 7.27
C THR A 65 6.41 2.16 6.96
N ILE A 66 6.23 2.78 5.79
CA ILE A 66 4.93 3.28 5.33
C ILE A 66 4.08 2.15 4.72
N ALA A 67 4.70 1.27 3.92
CA ALA A 67 4.01 0.21 3.20
C ALA A 67 3.38 -0.84 4.10
N ILE A 68 4.10 -1.28 5.15
CA ILE A 68 3.65 -2.36 6.04
C ILE A 68 2.33 -2.00 6.76
N PRO A 69 2.23 -0.85 7.46
CA PRO A 69 0.97 -0.44 8.07
C PRO A 69 -0.15 -0.24 7.04
N ALA A 70 0.14 0.42 5.92
CA ALA A 70 -0.84 0.66 4.86
C ALA A 70 -1.43 -0.65 4.33
N PHE A 71 -0.60 -1.67 4.12
CA PHE A 71 -1.03 -2.97 3.64
C PHE A 71 -1.89 -3.72 4.67
N ILE A 72 -1.51 -3.65 5.96
CA ILE A 72 -2.28 -4.27 7.05
C ILE A 72 -3.69 -3.65 7.12
N PHE A 73 -3.77 -2.32 7.11
CA PHE A 73 -5.07 -1.63 7.15
C PHE A 73 -5.90 -1.89 5.89
N TYR A 74 -5.28 -1.88 4.70
CA TYR A 74 -5.97 -2.22 3.46
C TYR A 74 -6.62 -3.61 3.54
N ARG A 75 -5.87 -4.63 3.99
CA ARG A 75 -6.41 -5.98 4.16
C ARG A 75 -7.54 -6.04 5.20
N TYR A 76 -7.36 -5.38 6.35
CA TYR A 76 -8.36 -5.37 7.41
C TYR A 76 -9.69 -4.77 6.92
N PHE A 77 -9.66 -3.55 6.38
CA PHE A 77 -10.88 -2.88 5.97
C PHE A 77 -11.54 -3.54 4.75
N ARG A 78 -10.75 -4.15 3.86
CA ARG A 78 -11.31 -4.94 2.75
C ARG A 78 -12.12 -6.13 3.26
N SER A 79 -11.61 -6.86 4.25
CA SER A 79 -12.36 -7.94 4.91
C SER A 79 -13.68 -7.45 5.52
N VAL A 80 -13.67 -6.28 6.16
CA VAL A 80 -14.88 -5.69 6.76
C VAL A 80 -15.92 -5.31 5.69
N VAL A 81 -15.47 -4.75 4.56
CA VAL A 81 -16.37 -4.41 3.45
C VAL A 81 -16.96 -5.67 2.83
N ASP A 82 -16.14 -6.72 2.63
CA ASP A 82 -16.60 -8.00 2.09
C ASP A 82 -17.67 -8.65 3.00
N GLU A 83 -17.45 -8.66 4.33
CA GLU A 83 -18.45 -9.15 5.30
C GLU A 83 -19.76 -8.35 5.27
N LEU A 84 -19.67 -7.03 5.11
CA LEU A 84 -20.84 -6.17 5.02
C LEU A 84 -21.64 -6.45 3.75
N ILE A 85 -20.95 -6.63 2.60
CA ILE A 85 -21.59 -6.98 1.33
C ILE A 85 -22.31 -8.32 1.45
N MET A 86 -21.66 -9.34 2.01
CA MET A 86 -22.28 -10.64 2.24
C MET A 86 -23.54 -10.55 3.11
N SER A 87 -23.49 -9.76 4.19
CA SER A 87 -24.64 -9.56 5.07
C SER A 87 -25.81 -8.87 4.36
N MET A 88 -25.51 -7.86 3.52
CA MET A 88 -26.52 -7.19 2.70
C MET A 88 -27.15 -8.13 1.66
N GLU A 89 -26.37 -8.98 1.01
CA GLU A 89 -26.86 -9.98 0.06
C GLU A 89 -27.80 -10.97 0.74
N GLN A 90 -27.43 -11.47 1.93
CA GLN A 90 -28.28 -12.38 2.69
C GLN A 90 -29.62 -11.75 3.09
N GLU A 91 -29.63 -10.50 3.53
CA GLU A 91 -30.88 -9.82 3.88
C GLU A 91 -31.74 -9.50 2.65
N ALA A 92 -31.12 -9.17 1.50
CA ALA A 92 -31.85 -9.00 0.26
C ALA A 92 -32.54 -10.30 -0.19
N VAL A 93 -31.86 -11.45 -0.07
CA VAL A 93 -32.45 -12.77 -0.37
C VAL A 93 -33.63 -13.07 0.57
N LYS A 94 -33.46 -12.89 1.89
CA LYS A 94 -34.55 -13.09 2.85
C LYS A 94 -35.76 -12.20 2.55
N MET A 95 -35.53 -10.95 2.17
CA MET A 95 -36.60 -10.02 1.80
C MET A 95 -37.35 -10.51 0.56
N LEU A 96 -36.65 -11.03 -0.45
CA LEU A 96 -37.27 -11.62 -1.64
C LEU A 96 -38.09 -12.86 -1.30
N ASP A 97 -37.59 -13.74 -0.43
CA ASP A 97 -38.30 -14.93 0.01
C ASP A 97 -39.62 -14.57 0.73
N ILE A 98 -39.61 -13.54 1.58
CA ILE A 98 -40.82 -13.05 2.26
C ILE A 98 -41.81 -12.44 1.25
N LEU A 99 -41.33 -11.69 0.27
CA LEU A 99 -42.17 -11.06 -0.76
C LEU A 99 -42.81 -12.10 -1.70
N HIS A 100 -42.07 -13.15 -2.09
CA HIS A 100 -42.59 -14.22 -2.93
C HIS A 100 -43.43 -15.26 -2.16
N GLY A 101 -43.12 -15.50 -0.89
CA GLY A 101 -43.91 -16.39 -0.01
C GLY A 101 -45.34 -15.91 0.26
N ASN A 102 -45.68 -14.67 -0.09
CA ASN A 102 -47.04 -14.12 0.00
C ASN A 102 -47.88 -14.32 -1.28
N ARG A 103 -47.39 -15.02 -2.31
CA ARG A 103 -48.15 -15.30 -3.55
C ARG A 103 -48.84 -16.66 -3.61
N GLU A 104 -48.70 -17.52 -2.60
CA GLU A 104 -49.34 -18.85 -2.58
C GLU A 104 -50.49 -19.00 -1.56
N LYS A 105 -51.33 -17.98 -1.39
CA LYS A 105 -52.66 -18.15 -0.78
C LYS A 105 -53.75 -17.46 -1.58
#